data_AF-A0A9Q0ZWJ1-F1
#
_entry.id   AF-A0A9Q0ZWJ1-F1
#
_cell.length_a   1.000
_cell.length_b   1.000
_cell.length_c   1.000
_cell.angle_alpha   90.00
_cell.angle_beta   90.00
_cell.angle_gamma   90.00
#
_symmetry.space_group_name_H-M   'P 1'
#
loop_
_entity.id
_entity.type
_entity.pdbx_description
1 polymer ?
#
loop_
_entity_poly.entity_id
_entity_poly.type
_entity_poly.pdbx_seq_one_letter_code
_entity_poly.pdbx_strand_id
1 'polypeptide(L)'
;MASITGPPGEKLMNKPQVQKTEPLITKAMRTNIMAQVAYQVVIFVKVQITGQVIFGTDQKLRKAMMFNSFVLLQVFNQFNSREIEKLNVFKNIHQNYWFRVATSGLLALQVASVEISGIIKGNARLDYEKWGICISFGIFSWVVDCMAKCFIKVQHRLLKINLFKLELHFAPLAYFLEYPNLSLAFSFNLVG
;
A
#
# COMPACT_ATOMS: atom_id res chain seq x y z
N MET A 1 -26.36 23.57 -18.43
CA MET A 1 -25.25 22.79 -17.85
C MET A 1 -25.84 21.78 -16.88
N ALA A 2 -26.08 20.55 -17.34
CA ALA A 2 -26.66 19.47 -16.55
C ALA A 2 -25.78 18.23 -16.70
N SER A 3 -25.27 17.72 -15.57
CA SER A 3 -25.14 16.30 -15.24
C SER A 3 -23.98 16.09 -14.25
N ILE A 4 -24.25 16.41 -12.99
CA ILE A 4 -23.54 15.84 -11.81
C ILE A 4 -24.40 14.69 -11.22
N THR A 5 -25.51 14.33 -11.86
CA THR A 5 -26.49 13.35 -11.36
C THR A 5 -26.50 12.11 -12.26
N GLY A 6 -25.53 11.23 -12.09
CA GLY A 6 -25.77 9.81 -12.40
C GLY A 6 -26.73 9.23 -11.36
N PRO A 7 -27.62 8.27 -11.73
CA PRO A 7 -28.51 7.64 -10.75
C PRO A 7 -27.66 7.02 -9.62
N PRO A 8 -28.00 7.26 -8.34
CA PRO A 8 -27.26 6.67 -7.24
C PRO A 8 -27.44 5.16 -7.33
N GLY A 9 -26.39 4.46 -7.78
CA GLY A 9 -26.43 3.00 -7.82
C GLY A 9 -26.69 2.47 -6.41
N GLU A 10 -27.59 1.49 -6.28
CA GLU A 10 -28.01 0.88 -5.00
C GLU A 10 -26.84 0.44 -4.09
N LYS A 11 -25.64 0.29 -4.66
CA LYS A 11 -24.37 0.00 -3.97
C LYS A 11 -23.82 1.16 -3.11
N LEU A 12 -24.32 2.39 -3.28
CA LEU A 12 -23.99 3.54 -2.44
C LEU A 12 -24.87 3.60 -1.19
N MET A 13 -26.08 3.01 -1.24
CA MET A 13 -27.07 3.13 -0.18
C MET A 13 -26.80 2.24 1.04
N ASN A 14 -25.97 1.20 0.86
CA ASN A 14 -25.55 0.27 1.92
C ASN A 14 -24.10 0.47 2.39
N LYS A 15 -23.43 1.54 1.97
CA LYS A 15 -22.09 1.86 2.50
C LYS A 15 -22.27 2.76 3.71
N PRO A 16 -21.81 2.37 4.91
CA PRO A 16 -21.79 3.28 6.06
C PRO A 16 -21.17 4.60 5.61
N GLN A 17 -21.86 5.71 5.88
CA GLN A 17 -21.37 7.03 5.50
C GLN A 17 -19.98 7.19 6.09
N VAL A 18 -18.98 7.46 5.24
CA VAL A 18 -17.62 7.76 5.68
C VAL A 18 -17.75 8.91 6.67
N GLN A 19 -17.44 8.65 7.94
CA GLN A 19 -17.52 9.66 8.98
C GLN A 19 -16.61 10.80 8.55
N LYS A 20 -17.16 12.01 8.39
CA LYS A 20 -16.45 13.21 7.88
C LYS A 20 -15.22 13.61 8.71
N THR A 21 -14.97 12.94 9.83
CA THR A 21 -13.88 13.17 10.78
C THR A 21 -12.72 12.18 10.63
N GLU A 22 -12.83 11.16 9.77
CA GLU A 22 -11.72 10.24 9.55
C GLU A 22 -10.63 10.89 8.67
N PRO A 23 -9.35 10.80 9.06
CA PRO A 23 -8.26 11.42 8.32
C PRO A 23 -8.18 10.86 6.90
N LEU A 24 -8.08 11.75 5.90
CA LEU A 24 -7.97 11.41 4.47
C LEU A 24 -6.83 10.42 4.19
N ILE A 25 -5.77 10.45 5.01
CA ILE A 25 -4.69 9.47 5.03
C ILE A 25 -4.84 8.59 6.27
N THR A 26 -5.33 7.38 6.08
CA THR A 26 -5.42 6.37 7.15
C THR A 26 -4.02 5.93 7.60
N LYS A 27 -3.88 5.52 8.87
CA LYS A 27 -2.63 4.93 9.38
C LYS A 27 -2.13 3.76 8.51
N ALA A 28 -3.05 2.93 8.01
CA ALA A 28 -2.76 1.85 7.07
C ALA A 28 -2.09 2.34 5.77
N MET A 29 -2.64 3.40 5.16
CA MET A 29 -2.11 4.00 3.94
C MET A 29 -0.70 4.58 4.17
N ARG A 30 -0.48 5.26 5.30
CA ARG A 30 0.86 5.78 5.67
C ARG A 30 1.87 4.65 5.84
N THR A 31 1.51 3.55 6.50
CA THR A 31 2.42 2.40 6.68
C THR A 31 2.78 1.75 5.35
N ASN A 32 1.83 1.62 4.42
CA ASN A 32 2.12 1.05 3.11
C ASN A 32 3.05 1.95 2.27
N ILE A 33 2.80 3.27 2.29
CA ILE A 33 3.67 4.26 1.63
C ILE A 33 5.09 4.21 2.22
N MET A 34 5.22 4.19 3.55
CA MET A 34 6.52 4.11 4.22
C MET A 34 7.28 2.84 3.85
N ALA A 35 6.61 1.68 3.85
CA ALA A 35 7.23 0.40 3.47
C ALA A 35 7.74 0.42 2.03
N GLN A 36 6.95 0.97 1.11
CA GLN A 36 7.30 1.03 -0.30
C GLN A 36 8.44 2.01 -0.57
N VAL A 37 8.45 3.18 0.07
CA VAL A 37 9.55 4.16 -0.04
C VAL A 37 10.84 3.55 0.52
N ALA A 38 10.77 2.90 1.68
CA ALA A 38 11.92 2.20 2.26
C ALA A 38 12.46 1.11 1.32
N TYR A 39 11.57 0.32 0.72
CA TYR A 39 11.96 -0.70 -0.26
C TYR A 39 12.66 -0.10 -1.48
N GLN A 40 12.12 0.96 -2.08
CA GLN A 40 12.75 1.63 -3.22
C GLN A 40 14.14 2.16 -2.86
N VAL A 41 14.30 2.79 -1.68
CA VAL A 41 15.61 3.28 -1.21
C VAL A 41 16.61 2.14 -1.05
N VAL A 42 16.22 1.02 -0.45
CA VAL A 42 17.09 -0.15 -0.27
C VAL A 42 17.54 -0.72 -1.62
N ILE A 43 16.62 -0.86 -2.58
CA ILE A 43 16.96 -1.33 -3.93
C ILE A 43 17.93 -0.37 -4.61
N PHE A 44 17.71 0.95 -4.54
CA PHE A 44 18.62 1.92 -5.14
C PHE A 44 20.01 1.88 -4.52
N VAL A 45 20.12 1.81 -3.20
CA VAL A 45 21.41 1.69 -2.52
C VAL A 45 22.11 0.39 -2.93
N LYS A 46 21.38 -0.73 -2.99
CA LYS A 46 21.93 -2.02 -3.44
C LYS A 46 22.42 -1.96 -4.89
N VAL A 47 21.67 -1.35 -5.80
CA VAL A 47 22.05 -1.17 -7.20
C VAL A 47 23.26 -0.24 -7.33
N GLN A 48 23.37 0.81 -6.51
CA GLN A 48 24.55 1.69 -6.54
C GLN A 48 25.82 0.97 -6.07
N ILE A 49 25.75 0.20 -4.99
CA ILE A 49 26.90 -0.52 -4.45
C ILE A 49 27.29 -1.68 -5.37
N THR A 50 26.32 -2.54 -5.71
CA THR A 50 26.55 -3.73 -6.53
C THR A 50 26.85 -3.36 -7.98
N GLY A 51 26.25 -2.29 -8.48
CA GLY A 51 26.49 -1.82 -9.84
C GLY A 51 27.91 -1.29 -10.06
N GLN A 52 28.61 -0.84 -9.01
CA GLN A 52 30.04 -0.54 -9.10
C GLN A 52 30.88 -1.82 -9.26
N VAL A 53 30.46 -2.92 -8.63
CA VAL A 53 31.17 -4.20 -8.65
C VAL A 53 30.90 -5.00 -9.92
N ILE A 54 29.65 -5.01 -10.42
CA ILE A 54 29.22 -5.86 -11.55
C ILE A 54 29.36 -5.15 -12.92
N PHE A 55 29.13 -3.83 -12.99
CA PHE A 55 29.06 -3.11 -14.28
C PHE A 55 30.25 -2.18 -14.55
N GLY A 56 31.25 -2.16 -13.65
CA GLY A 56 32.43 -1.32 -13.78
C GLY A 56 32.14 0.18 -13.69
N THR A 57 33.06 1.01 -14.18
CA THR A 57 33.01 2.48 -14.12
C THR A 57 32.12 3.14 -15.18
N ASP A 58 31.36 2.38 -15.98
CA ASP A 58 30.47 2.96 -16.99
C ASP A 58 29.26 3.66 -16.35
N GLN A 59 29.43 4.96 -16.16
CA GLN A 59 28.44 5.84 -15.55
C GLN A 59 27.15 5.92 -16.37
N LYS A 60 27.21 5.76 -17.70
CA LYS A 60 26.02 5.84 -18.57
C LYS A 60 25.17 4.60 -18.42
N LEU A 61 25.79 3.42 -18.40
CA LEU A 61 25.10 2.14 -18.16
C LEU A 61 24.42 2.11 -16.80
N ARG A 62 25.11 2.57 -15.74
CA ARG A 62 24.56 2.62 -14.39
C ARG A 62 23.34 3.55 -14.29
N LYS A 63 23.42 4.74 -14.91
CA LYS A 63 22.29 5.68 -14.96
C LYS A 63 21.08 5.07 -15.69
N ALA A 64 21.31 4.38 -16.81
CA ALA A 64 20.26 3.69 -17.56
C ALA A 64 19.58 2.58 -16.73
N MET A 65 20.36 1.77 -16.01
CA MET A 65 19.81 0.70 -15.16
C MET A 65 19.03 1.24 -13.96
N MET A 66 19.53 2.30 -13.31
CA MET A 66 18.81 2.94 -12.21
C MET A 66 17.49 3.55 -12.71
N PHE A 67 17.51 4.20 -13.87
CA PHE A 67 16.30 4.75 -14.48
C PHE A 67 15.29 3.64 -14.85
N ASN A 68 15.72 2.58 -15.52
CA ASN A 68 14.83 1.46 -15.89
C ASN A 68 14.22 0.78 -14.64
N SER A 69 15.04 0.51 -13.63
CA SER A 69 14.56 -0.06 -12.36
C SER A 69 13.57 0.87 -11.65
N PHE A 70 13.83 2.17 -11.66
CA PHE A 70 12.92 3.18 -11.10
C PHE A 70 11.56 3.13 -11.77
N VAL A 71 11.53 3.18 -13.11
CA VAL A 71 10.27 3.26 -13.86
C VAL A 71 9.46 1.99 -13.66
N LEU A 72 10.10 0.81 -13.72
CA LEU A 72 9.43 -0.47 -13.42
C LEU A 72 8.86 -0.48 -12.00
N LEU A 73 9.64 -0.08 -10.99
CA LEU A 73 9.16 0.01 -9.61
C LEU A 73 7.98 0.98 -9.47
N GLN A 74 7.95 2.08 -10.21
CA GLN A 74 6.82 3.01 -10.19
C GLN A 74 5.57 2.40 -10.82
N VAL A 75 5.72 1.68 -11.94
CA VAL A 75 4.62 0.94 -12.57
C VAL A 75 4.00 -0.04 -11.56
N PHE A 76 4.82 -0.90 -10.94
CA PHE A 76 4.32 -1.86 -9.96
C PHE A 76 3.72 -1.20 -8.71
N ASN A 77 4.33 -0.12 -8.22
CA ASN A 77 3.80 0.65 -7.09
C ASN A 77 2.43 1.25 -7.39
N GLN A 78 2.22 1.76 -8.60
CA GLN A 78 0.95 2.37 -8.99
C GLN A 78 -0.18 1.33 -9.04
N PHE A 79 0.10 0.10 -9.48
CA PHE A 79 -0.86 -0.98 -9.40
C PHE A 79 -1.14 -1.36 -7.93
N ASN A 80 -0.10 -1.50 -7.09
CA ASN A 80 -0.26 -1.90 -5.68
C ASN A 80 -1.02 -0.90 -4.82
N SER A 81 -0.75 0.39 -5.00
CA SER A 81 -1.34 1.50 -4.23
C SER A 81 -2.81 1.76 -4.56
N ARG A 82 -3.32 1.23 -5.67
CA ARG A 82 -4.70 1.42 -6.13
C ARG A 82 -5.74 0.82 -5.19
N GLU A 83 -5.42 -0.31 -4.56
CA GLU A 83 -6.33 -0.96 -3.62
C GLU A 83 -5.57 -1.41 -2.37
N ILE A 84 -5.56 -0.52 -1.38
CA ILE A 84 -4.81 -0.68 -0.12
C ILE A 84 -5.47 -1.76 0.77
N GLU A 85 -6.78 -1.94 0.66
CA GLU A 85 -7.56 -2.82 1.55
C GLU A 85 -7.96 -4.17 0.92
N LYS A 86 -8.00 -4.30 -0.41
CA LYS A 86 -8.43 -5.52 -1.11
C LYS A 86 -7.36 -6.02 -2.05
N LEU A 87 -7.23 -7.35 -2.15
CA LEU A 87 -6.25 -8.02 -3.02
C LEU A 87 -6.64 -7.99 -4.51
N ASN A 88 -7.79 -7.43 -4.87
CA ASN A 88 -8.39 -7.54 -6.20
C ASN A 88 -8.09 -6.34 -7.11
N VAL A 89 -6.78 -6.09 -7.32
CA VAL A 89 -6.20 -4.92 -8.02
C VAL A 89 -6.82 -4.62 -9.40
N PHE A 90 -7.42 -5.63 -10.04
CA PHE A 90 -7.99 -5.55 -11.39
C PHE A 90 -9.41 -5.00 -11.47
N LYS A 91 -10.14 -4.87 -10.35
CA LYS A 91 -11.54 -4.41 -10.39
C LYS A 91 -11.60 -2.90 -10.71
N ASN A 92 -12.38 -2.51 -11.71
CA ASN A 92 -12.63 -1.11 -12.12
C ASN A 92 -11.45 -0.32 -12.74
N ILE A 93 -10.38 -0.97 -13.24
CA ILE A 93 -9.18 -0.27 -13.78
C ILE A 93 -9.51 0.86 -14.76
N HIS A 94 -10.49 0.64 -15.63
CA HIS A 94 -10.81 1.58 -16.72
C HIS A 94 -11.65 2.79 -16.31
N GLN A 95 -12.26 2.79 -15.13
CA GLN A 95 -13.24 3.82 -14.73
C GLN A 95 -12.61 5.09 -14.13
N ASN A 96 -11.35 5.04 -13.67
CA ASN A 96 -10.70 6.20 -13.07
C ASN A 96 -9.81 6.94 -14.08
N TYR A 97 -10.19 8.17 -14.45
CA TYR A 97 -9.45 9.03 -15.39
C TYR A 97 -8.02 9.31 -14.91
N TRP A 98 -7.85 9.69 -13.65
CA TRP A 98 -6.53 10.00 -13.07
C TRP A 98 -5.60 8.78 -13.05
N PHE A 99 -6.16 7.59 -12.79
CA PHE A 99 -5.40 6.34 -12.90
C PHE A 99 -4.93 6.09 -14.33
N ARG A 100 -5.79 6.37 -15.32
CA ARG A 100 -5.46 6.22 -16.74
C ARG A 100 -4.32 7.14 -17.16
N VAL A 101 -4.39 8.42 -16.78
CA VAL A 101 -3.36 9.43 -17.07
C VAL A 101 -2.02 9.06 -16.42
N ALA A 102 -2.03 8.68 -15.14
CA ALA A 102 -0.83 8.26 -14.44
C ALA A 102 -0.23 6.99 -15.08
N THR A 103 -1.09 6.02 -15.46
CA THR A 103 -0.65 4.77 -16.09
C THR A 103 -0.05 5.03 -17.47
N SER A 104 -0.66 5.88 -18.29
CA SER A 104 -0.10 6.27 -19.58
C SER A 104 1.23 7.01 -19.45
N GLY A 105 1.38 7.86 -18.43
CA GLY A 105 2.63 8.55 -18.15
C GLY A 105 3.76 7.59 -17.81
N LEU A 106 3.50 6.60 -16.94
CA LEU A 106 4.48 5.57 -16.62
C LEU A 106 4.80 4.65 -17.80
N LEU A 107 3.81 4.32 -18.63
CA LEU A 107 4.03 3.52 -19.84
C LEU A 107 4.90 4.28 -20.86
N ALA A 108 4.65 5.58 -21.06
CA ALA A 108 5.49 6.43 -21.91
C ALA A 108 6.92 6.51 -21.37
N LEU A 109 7.08 6.64 -20.05
CA LEU A 109 8.38 6.62 -19.40
C LEU A 109 9.10 5.27 -19.58
N GLN A 110 8.34 4.17 -19.64
CA GLN A 110 8.90 2.85 -19.90
C GLN A 110 9.37 2.67 -21.35
N VAL A 111 8.63 3.23 -22.32
CA VAL A 111 9.08 3.30 -23.72
C VAL A 111 10.35 4.14 -23.84
N ALA A 112 10.38 5.33 -23.21
CA ALA A 112 11.56 6.18 -23.18
C ALA A 112 12.77 5.46 -22.56
N SER A 113 12.55 4.63 -21.52
CA SER A 113 13.62 3.83 -20.90
C SER A 113 14.23 2.81 -21.86
N VAL A 114 13.41 2.16 -22.71
CA VAL A 114 13.87 1.21 -23.73
C VAL A 114 14.70 1.92 -24.80
N GLU A 115 14.22 3.06 -25.28
CA GLU A 115 14.90 3.86 -26.32
C GLU A 115 16.24 4.41 -25.82
N ILE A 116 16.27 5.00 -24.62
CA ILE A 116 17.50 5.51 -24.00
C ILE A 116 18.50 4.38 -23.77
N SER A 117 18.03 3.18 -23.40
CA SER A 117 18.89 1.99 -23.26
C SER A 117 19.50 1.53 -24.59
N GLY A 118 18.78 1.72 -25.71
CA GLY A 118 19.29 1.43 -27.06
C GLY A 118 20.37 2.42 -27.51
N ILE A 119 20.17 3.70 -27.21
CA ILE A 119 21.09 4.79 -27.59
C ILE A 119 22.41 4.73 -26.81
N ILE A 120 22.37 4.44 -25.50
CA ILE A 120 23.56 4.44 -24.64
C ILE A 120 24.57 3.35 -25.01
N LYS A 121 24.13 2.25 -25.62
CA LYS A 121 24.94 1.04 -25.79
C LYS A 121 25.45 0.80 -27.21
N GLY A 122 25.26 1.73 -28.15
CA GLY A 122 25.83 1.60 -29.49
C GLY A 122 25.59 0.23 -30.14
N ASN A 123 24.32 -0.19 -30.20
CA ASN A 123 23.87 -1.46 -30.78
C ASN A 123 23.99 -2.74 -29.92
N ALA A 124 24.46 -2.68 -28.67
CA ALA A 124 24.31 -3.79 -27.72
C ALA A 124 23.06 -3.57 -26.85
N ARG A 125 22.00 -4.38 -26.98
CA ARG A 125 20.80 -4.25 -26.11
C ARG A 125 21.14 -4.41 -24.62
N LEU A 126 20.27 -3.92 -23.73
CA LEU A 126 20.31 -4.33 -22.33
C LEU A 126 20.11 -5.86 -22.32
N ASP A 127 21.14 -6.59 -21.92
CA ASP A 127 21.14 -8.04 -21.93
C ASP A 127 19.91 -8.60 -21.20
N TYR A 128 19.34 -9.69 -21.70
CA TYR A 128 18.10 -10.25 -21.16
C TYR A 128 18.22 -10.56 -19.66
N GLU A 129 19.43 -10.90 -19.21
CA GLU A 129 19.76 -11.09 -17.79
C GLU A 129 19.53 -9.83 -16.95
N LYS A 130 19.98 -8.66 -17.43
CA LYS A 130 19.85 -7.38 -16.71
C LYS A 130 18.39 -6.92 -16.65
N TRP A 131 17.63 -7.23 -17.69
CA TRP A 131 16.18 -7.09 -17.69
C TRP A 131 15.51 -7.99 -16.64
N GLY A 132 15.93 -9.25 -16.56
CA GLY A 132 15.45 -10.19 -15.54
C GLY A 132 15.67 -9.69 -14.12
N ILE A 133 16.83 -9.07 -13.85
CA ILE A 133 17.13 -8.45 -12.55
C ILE A 133 16.17 -7.28 -12.26
N CYS A 134 15.89 -6.42 -13.24
CA CYS A 134 14.97 -5.29 -13.03
C CYS A 134 13.52 -5.76 -12.81
N ILE A 135 13.08 -6.78 -13.55
CA ILE A 135 11.75 -7.38 -13.40
C ILE A 135 11.61 -8.05 -12.03
N SER A 136 12.64 -8.74 -11.54
CA SER A 136 12.59 -9.41 -10.24
C SER A 136 12.41 -8.40 -9.10
N PHE A 137 13.06 -7.24 -9.13
CA PHE A 137 12.80 -6.14 -8.18
C PHE A 137 11.34 -5.65 -8.22
N GLY A 138 10.74 -5.64 -9.40
CA GLY A 138 9.31 -5.34 -9.56
C GLY A 138 8.41 -6.37 -8.88
N ILE A 139 8.68 -7.66 -9.08
CA ILE A 139 7.94 -8.76 -8.45
C ILE A 139 8.10 -8.72 -6.92
N PHE A 140 9.31 -8.50 -6.41
CA PHE A 140 9.55 -8.39 -4.96
C PHE A 140 8.80 -7.22 -4.33
N SER A 141 8.52 -6.14 -5.08
CA SER A 141 7.69 -5.04 -4.58
C SER A 141 6.27 -5.50 -4.23
N TRP A 142 5.70 -6.46 -4.96
CA TRP A 142 4.40 -7.05 -4.62
C TRP A 142 4.44 -7.85 -3.32
N VAL A 143 5.54 -8.59 -3.08
CA VAL A 143 5.71 -9.33 -1.82
C VAL A 143 5.76 -8.36 -0.64
N VAL A 144 6.46 -7.24 -0.77
CA VAL A 144 6.53 -6.20 0.26
C VAL A 144 5.16 -5.58 0.53
N ASP A 145 4.39 -5.27 -0.50
CA ASP A 145 3.02 -4.75 -0.36
C ASP A 145 2.10 -5.76 0.34
N CYS A 146 2.17 -7.05 -0.02
CA CYS A 146 1.46 -8.12 0.66
C CYS A 146 1.85 -8.24 2.15
N MET A 147 3.15 -8.14 2.46
CA MET A 147 3.65 -8.15 3.84
C MET A 147 3.16 -6.96 4.64
N ALA A 148 3.23 -5.75 4.09
CA ALA A 148 2.74 -4.53 4.73
C ALA A 148 1.24 -4.62 5.01
N LYS A 149 0.45 -5.10 4.03
CA LYS A 149 -0.99 -5.37 4.20
C LYS A 149 -1.25 -6.43 5.28
N CYS A 150 -0.47 -7.50 5.33
CA CYS A 150 -0.58 -8.52 6.38
C CYS A 150 -0.29 -7.94 7.76
N PHE A 151 0.79 -7.16 7.89
CA PHE A 151 1.16 -6.50 9.14
C PHE A 151 0.06 -5.54 9.63
N ILE A 152 -0.49 -4.71 8.74
CA ILE A 152 -1.62 -3.81 9.04
C ILE A 152 -2.84 -4.62 9.50
N LYS A 153 -3.19 -5.70 8.81
CA LYS A 153 -4.33 -6.57 9.16
C LYS A 153 -4.15 -7.24 10.52
N VAL A 154 -2.92 -7.67 10.83
CA VAL A 154 -2.56 -8.24 12.13
C VAL A 154 -2.66 -7.18 13.23
N GLN A 155 -2.06 -6.00 13.05
CA GLN A 155 -2.15 -4.86 13.98
C GLN A 155 -3.61 -4.48 14.29
N HIS A 156 -4.46 -4.38 13.27
CA HIS A 156 -5.87 -4.07 13.45
C HIS A 156 -6.61 -5.16 14.25
N ARG A 157 -6.32 -6.45 14.01
CA ARG A 157 -6.87 -7.54 14.82
C ARG A 157 -6.41 -7.49 16.26
N LEU A 158 -5.13 -7.23 16.51
CA LEU A 158 -4.58 -7.14 17.86
C LEU A 158 -5.20 -6.01 18.66
N LEU A 159 -5.37 -4.83 18.06
CA LEU A 159 -6.05 -3.70 18.70
C LEU A 159 -7.50 -4.06 19.06
N LYS A 160 -8.23 -4.73 18.16
CA LYS A 160 -9.61 -5.15 18.42
C LYS A 160 -9.71 -6.18 19.56
N ILE A 161 -8.78 -7.13 19.62
CA ILE A 161 -8.71 -8.13 20.70
C ILE A 161 -8.40 -7.45 22.04
N ASN A 162 -7.43 -6.52 22.06
CA ASN A 162 -7.08 -5.78 23.28
C ASN A 162 -8.20 -4.86 23.74
N LEU A 163 -8.90 -4.17 22.83
CA LEU A 163 -10.08 -3.36 23.16
C LEU A 163 -11.21 -4.22 23.73
N PHE A 164 -11.52 -5.34 23.09
CA PHE A 164 -12.56 -6.26 23.57
C PHE A 164 -12.21 -6.81 24.96
N LYS A 165 -10.95 -7.16 25.18
CA LYS A 165 -10.47 -7.60 26.50
C LYS A 165 -10.56 -6.50 27.55
N LEU A 166 -10.33 -5.24 27.16
CA LEU A 166 -10.48 -4.06 28.02
C LEU A 166 -11.95 -3.86 28.39
N GLU A 167 -12.86 -3.88 27.40
CA GLU A 167 -14.32 -3.79 27.64
C GLU A 167 -14.79 -4.90 28.57
N LEU A 168 -14.32 -6.14 28.37
CA LEU A 168 -14.70 -7.29 29.20
C LEU A 168 -14.19 -7.16 30.65
N HIS A 169 -13.05 -6.51 30.85
CA HIS A 169 -12.48 -6.24 32.19
C HIS A 169 -13.24 -5.12 32.91
N PHE A 170 -13.73 -4.10 32.21
CA PHE A 170 -14.47 -2.97 32.80
C PHE A 170 -15.99 -3.15 32.80
N ALA A 171 -16.53 -4.13 32.07
CA ALA A 171 -17.95 -4.45 32.04
C ALA A 171 -18.57 -4.64 33.44
N PRO A 172 -17.94 -5.33 34.41
CA PRO A 172 -18.49 -5.47 35.75
C PRO A 172 -18.60 -4.14 36.49
N LEU A 173 -17.64 -3.23 36.30
CA LEU A 173 -17.60 -1.92 36.95
C LEU A 173 -18.64 -0.96 36.34
N ALA A 174 -18.81 -1.00 35.02
CA ALA A 174 -19.87 -0.25 34.34
C ALA A 174 -21.25 -0.71 34.84
N TYR A 175 -21.46 -2.02 34.97
CA TYR A 175 -22.70 -2.59 35.50
C TYR A 175 -22.97 -2.18 36.96
N PHE A 176 -21.93 -2.11 37.78
CA PHE A 176 -22.02 -1.68 39.19
C PHE A 176 -22.33 -0.19 39.36
N LEU A 177 -21.84 0.66 38.46
CA LEU A 177 -22.11 2.09 38.44
C LEU A 177 -23.50 2.43 37.89
N GLU A 178 -24.00 1.63 36.95
CA GLU A 178 -25.29 1.87 36.29
C GLU A 178 -26.48 1.31 37.10
N TYR A 179 -26.25 0.31 37.97
CA TYR A 179 -27.26 -0.27 38.87
C TYR A 179 -26.82 -0.26 40.36
N PRO A 180 -26.71 0.91 41.00
CA PRO A 180 -26.24 1.01 42.39
C PRO A 180 -27.13 0.28 43.40
N ASN A 181 -28.43 0.14 43.09
CA ASN A 181 -29.40 -0.54 43.96
C ASN A 181 -29.22 -2.07 44.00
N LEU A 182 -28.62 -2.67 42.96
CA LEU A 182 -28.37 -4.12 42.89
C LEU A 182 -27.15 -4.52 43.73
N SER A 183 -26.16 -3.62 43.85
CA SER A 183 -24.98 -3.76 44.72
C SER A 183 -25.36 -3.81 46.21
N LEU A 184 -26.29 -2.94 46.62
CA LEU A 184 -26.83 -2.93 47.98
C LEU A 184 -27.57 -4.25 48.31
N ALA A 185 -28.35 -4.79 47.37
CA ALA A 185 -29.04 -6.07 47.57
C ALA A 185 -28.09 -7.28 47.75
N PHE A 186 -26.91 -7.26 47.15
CA PHE A 186 -25.88 -8.29 47.34
C PHE A 186 -25.12 -8.12 48.67
N SER A 187 -24.86 -6.88 49.09
CA SER A 187 -24.21 -6.60 50.38
C SER A 187 -25.10 -6.97 51.58
N PHE A 188 -26.42 -6.81 51.45
CA PHE A 188 -27.37 -7.16 52.52
C PHE A 188 -27.60 -8.67 52.70
N ASN A 189 -27.43 -9.49 51.65
CA ASN A 189 -27.62 -10.95 51.73
C ASN A 189 -26.38 -11.72 52.24
N LEU A 190 -25.22 -11.08 52.36
CA LEU A 190 -23.99 -11.68 52.89
C LEU A 190 -23.77 -11.39 54.38
N VAL A 191 -24.57 -10.49 54.97
CA VAL A 191 -24.43 -10.02 56.36
C VAL A 191 -25.64 -10.43 57.23
N GLY A 192 -26.69 -11.01 56.64
CA GLY A 192 -27.84 -11.59 57.35
C GLY A 192 -27.80 -13.11 57.36
#